data_AF-A0A3D2F8H6-F1
#
_entry.id   AF-A0A3D2F8H6-F1
#
_cell.length_a   1.000
_cell.length_b   1.000
_cell.length_c   1.000
_cell.angle_alpha   90.00
_cell.angle_beta   90.00
_cell.angle_gamma   90.00
#
_symmetry.space_group_name_H-M   'P 1'
#
loop_
_entity.id
_entity.type
_entity.pdbx_description
1 polymer ?
#
loop_
_entity_poly.entity_id
_entity_poly.type
_entity_poly.pdbx_seq_one_letter_code
_entity_poly.pdbx_strand_id
1 'polypeptide(L)'
;MKIIGRIIWALLLTVVVTVVLLLFLPADRIARLAAEQIQAQTGRDVSITGDVSMTLWPVLGVSAGEIEVGNADWARQGSMLTARNAAIGIDAMALLSGEIKITNIEAASPTIRLESRKDGRASWVFTDASGEAAIETETTPDREAQAFSLQKLTVTDATLIYDAEGSDLVSYSGVDLALDWPERLGAADIQATLRPAGADVDVVATINGFAGFIAGDVQPVVARIKTSGGSLSLNGRASTARDVAGRLGLKLSDTDAFLRALGLDGADLPRGLGRSVDMDADLTLTSDRRLSLRGMQADLGGNTITGAADISLNGTPQINAQISAGALDLKGATQGDSSSASSAGSVGTGWPKDSIDASGLAAFNGEIALTASSIDLGSFQLGKTRALIKNDRSRMVFEMREVQAYDGTVSGEFVMNNRGGLSVGGKIFAKSVSVQKVLRDAMDVERLTGNGDAEISFLGSGSNVD
;
A
#
# COMPACT_ATOMS: atom_id res chain seq x y z
N MET A 1 48.69 -47.78 -20.69
CA MET A 1 47.79 -47.88 -19.51
C MET A 1 48.42 -47.38 -18.20
N LYS A 2 49.67 -47.73 -17.84
CA LYS A 2 50.30 -47.32 -16.56
C LYS A 2 50.57 -45.80 -16.38
N ILE A 3 50.72 -45.03 -17.46
CA ILE A 3 51.01 -43.59 -17.41
C ILE A 3 49.72 -42.76 -17.21
N ILE A 4 48.63 -43.17 -17.86
CA ILE A 4 47.31 -42.55 -17.71
C ILE A 4 46.81 -42.70 -16.26
N GLY A 5 47.00 -43.87 -15.65
CA GLY A 5 46.69 -44.08 -14.23
C GLY A 5 47.49 -43.18 -13.29
N ARG A 6 48.76 -42.87 -13.59
CA ARG A 6 49.61 -41.98 -12.76
C ARG A 6 49.25 -40.51 -12.93
N ILE A 7 48.83 -40.10 -14.12
CA ILE A 7 48.35 -38.73 -14.38
C ILE A 7 47.01 -38.50 -13.67
N ILE A 8 46.08 -39.46 -13.75
CA ILE A 8 44.81 -39.40 -13.03
C ILE A 8 45.07 -39.35 -11.52
N TRP A 9 45.96 -40.19 -11.00
CA TRP A 9 46.28 -40.20 -9.57
C TRP A 9 47.01 -38.94 -9.10
N ALA A 10 47.92 -38.39 -9.91
CA ALA A 10 48.60 -37.12 -9.61
C ALA A 10 47.64 -35.93 -9.66
N LEU A 11 46.69 -35.92 -10.60
CA LEU A 11 45.67 -34.89 -10.69
C LEU A 11 44.68 -34.99 -9.52
N LEU A 12 44.27 -36.20 -9.16
CA LEU A 12 43.42 -36.47 -7.99
C LEU A 12 44.13 -36.09 -6.69
N LEU A 13 45.42 -36.40 -6.56
CA LEU A 13 46.23 -35.99 -5.41
C LEU A 13 46.46 -34.48 -5.37
N THR A 14 46.61 -33.82 -6.52
CA THR A 14 46.73 -32.35 -6.60
C THR A 14 45.41 -31.70 -6.18
N VAL A 15 44.27 -32.23 -6.63
CA VAL A 15 42.94 -31.77 -6.21
C VAL A 15 42.75 -31.99 -4.71
N VAL A 16 43.07 -33.18 -4.19
CA VAL A 16 42.99 -33.48 -2.75
C VAL A 16 43.91 -32.58 -1.94
N VAL A 17 45.15 -32.36 -2.36
CA VAL A 17 46.10 -31.46 -1.68
C VAL A 17 45.61 -30.02 -1.74
N THR A 18 45.05 -29.56 -2.86
CA THR A 18 44.49 -28.20 -2.98
C THR A 18 43.27 -28.03 -2.08
N VAL A 19 42.39 -29.03 -2.00
CA VAL A 19 41.22 -29.05 -1.11
C VAL A 19 41.65 -29.08 0.36
N VAL A 20 42.66 -29.88 0.71
CA VAL A 20 43.23 -29.91 2.06
C VAL A 20 43.92 -28.58 2.39
N LEU A 21 44.66 -27.98 1.47
CA LEU A 21 45.30 -26.68 1.67
C LEU A 21 44.27 -25.56 1.84
N LEU A 22 43.16 -25.61 1.09
CA LEU A 22 42.00 -24.72 1.24
C LEU A 22 41.30 -24.91 2.60
N LEU A 23 41.17 -26.15 3.07
CA LEU A 23 40.66 -26.46 4.42
C LEU A 23 41.56 -25.91 5.55
N PHE A 24 42.85 -25.72 5.29
CA PHE A 24 43.83 -25.17 6.24
C PHE A 24 44.04 -23.65 6.10
N LEU A 25 43.37 -22.97 5.16
CA LEU A 25 43.41 -21.50 5.08
C LEU A 25 42.57 -20.90 6.22
N PRO A 26 43.12 -19.97 7.03
CA PRO A 26 42.34 -19.27 8.05
C PRO A 26 41.15 -18.57 7.40
N ALA A 27 39.95 -18.73 7.95
CA ALA A 27 38.72 -18.13 7.43
C ALA A 27 38.86 -16.60 7.24
N ASP A 28 39.66 -15.95 8.09
CA ASP A 28 40.02 -14.53 8.02
C ASP A 28 40.68 -14.12 6.69
N ARG A 29 41.48 -14.99 6.07
CA ARG A 29 42.17 -14.69 4.80
C ARG A 29 41.19 -14.74 3.64
N ILE A 30 40.24 -15.66 3.67
CA ILE A 30 39.20 -15.79 2.66
C ILE A 30 38.21 -14.63 2.78
N ALA A 31 37.82 -14.28 4.01
CA ALA A 31 36.98 -13.12 4.28
C ALA A 31 37.61 -11.83 3.75
N ARG A 32 38.92 -11.63 3.97
CA ARG A 32 39.64 -10.45 3.46
C ARG A 32 39.72 -10.42 1.93
N LEU A 33 40.00 -11.56 1.29
CA LEU A 33 40.00 -11.66 -0.18
C LEU A 33 38.60 -11.42 -0.76
N ALA A 34 37.56 -11.91 -0.11
CA ALA A 34 36.17 -11.65 -0.50
C ALA A 34 35.83 -10.16 -0.35
N ALA A 35 36.22 -9.52 0.76
CA ALA A 35 36.03 -8.09 0.97
C ALA A 35 36.77 -7.25 -0.08
N GLU A 36 38.04 -7.56 -0.37
CA GLU A 36 38.83 -6.91 -1.43
C GLU A 36 38.15 -7.07 -2.81
N GLN A 37 37.59 -8.26 -3.10
CA GLN A 37 36.89 -8.53 -4.35
C GLN A 37 35.55 -7.78 -4.45
N ILE A 38 34.77 -7.72 -3.36
CA ILE A 38 33.51 -6.95 -3.31
C ILE A 38 33.82 -5.45 -3.45
N GLN A 39 34.87 -4.96 -2.80
CA GLN A 39 35.35 -3.58 -2.95
C GLN A 39 35.76 -3.27 -4.38
N ALA A 40 36.48 -4.18 -5.05
CA ALA A 40 36.87 -4.01 -6.45
C ALA A 40 35.67 -3.94 -7.42
N GLN A 41 34.57 -4.64 -7.11
CA GLN A 41 33.37 -4.65 -7.95
C GLN A 41 32.37 -3.53 -7.62
N THR A 42 32.24 -3.15 -6.35
CA THR A 42 31.25 -2.16 -5.88
C THR A 42 31.83 -0.76 -5.73
N GLY A 43 33.16 -0.61 -5.68
CA GLY A 43 33.84 0.62 -5.34
C GLY A 43 33.66 1.05 -3.88
N ARG A 44 33.12 0.18 -3.01
CA ARG A 44 32.85 0.47 -1.59
C ARG A 44 33.86 -0.22 -0.69
N ASP A 45 34.27 0.46 0.38
CA ASP A 45 35.05 -0.21 1.43
C ASP A 45 34.18 -1.28 2.10
N VAL A 46 34.70 -2.49 2.25
CA VAL A 46 33.97 -3.61 2.86
C VAL A 46 34.82 -4.16 3.98
N SER A 47 34.26 -4.18 5.19
CA SER A 47 34.88 -4.81 6.34
C SER A 47 34.02 -5.97 6.84
N ILE A 48 34.68 -7.07 7.18
CA ILE A 48 34.06 -8.27 7.72
C ILE A 48 34.80 -8.58 9.02
N THR A 49 34.09 -8.50 10.15
CA THR A 49 34.66 -8.61 11.49
C THR A 49 33.90 -9.68 12.29
N GLY A 50 34.61 -10.39 13.19
CA GLY A 50 34.01 -11.45 14.02
C GLY A 50 34.27 -12.87 13.49
N ASP A 51 33.58 -13.85 14.06
CA ASP A 51 33.80 -15.26 13.73
C ASP A 51 33.31 -15.58 12.31
N VAL A 52 34.21 -16.03 11.44
CA VAL A 52 33.89 -16.50 10.10
C VAL A 52 33.84 -18.02 10.12
N SER A 53 32.69 -18.60 9.79
CA SER A 53 32.52 -20.03 9.65
C SER A 53 32.25 -20.43 8.20
N MET A 54 32.75 -21.59 7.83
CA MET A 54 32.60 -22.13 6.48
C MET A 54 31.95 -23.50 6.53
N THR A 55 30.94 -23.69 5.69
CA THR A 55 30.32 -24.99 5.45
C THR A 55 30.75 -25.46 4.08
N LEU A 56 31.29 -26.68 4.00
CA LEU A 56 31.83 -27.24 2.78
C LEU A 56 31.00 -28.47 2.39
N TRP A 57 30.32 -28.35 1.24
CA TRP A 57 29.57 -29.41 0.55
C TRP A 57 28.21 -29.80 1.17
N PRO A 58 27.14 -29.99 0.37
CA PRO A 58 26.99 -29.68 -1.07
C PRO A 58 26.82 -28.18 -1.37
N VAL A 59 26.54 -27.37 -0.35
CA VAL A 59 26.50 -25.91 -0.42
C VAL A 59 27.79 -25.37 0.22
N LEU A 60 28.51 -24.54 -0.52
CA LEU A 60 29.64 -23.77 0.00
C LEU A 60 29.05 -22.55 0.71
N GLY A 61 28.94 -22.64 2.03
CA GLY A 61 28.42 -21.57 2.88
C GLY A 61 29.56 -20.76 3.50
N VAL A 62 29.45 -19.43 3.47
CA VAL A 62 30.26 -18.53 4.29
C VAL A 62 29.30 -17.78 5.20
N SER A 63 29.51 -17.87 6.51
CA SER A 63 28.84 -17.03 7.50
C SER A 63 29.88 -16.15 8.16
N ALA A 64 29.56 -14.87 8.24
CA ALA A 64 30.34 -13.88 8.97
C ALA A 64 29.46 -13.24 10.04
N GLY A 65 30.11 -12.77 11.11
CA GLY A 65 29.49 -11.93 12.12
C GLY A 65 29.16 -10.55 11.54
N GLU A 66 29.90 -9.54 12.00
CA GLU A 66 29.63 -8.16 11.64
C GLU A 66 30.16 -7.85 10.23
N ILE A 67 29.25 -7.53 9.31
CA ILE A 67 29.61 -7.03 7.97
C ILE A 67 29.25 -5.55 7.90
N GLU A 68 30.19 -4.75 7.43
CA GLU A 68 30.01 -3.33 7.18
C GLU A 68 30.44 -3.01 5.75
N VAL A 69 29.50 -2.50 4.95
CA VAL A 69 29.72 -2.00 3.59
C VAL A 69 29.61 -0.49 3.65
N GLY A 70 30.73 0.17 3.34
CA GLY A 70 30.85 1.62 3.27
C GLY A 70 29.85 2.22 2.27
N ASN A 71 29.54 3.49 2.48
CA ASN A 71 28.58 4.21 1.65
C ASN A 71 29.29 4.90 0.47
N ALA A 72 28.49 5.49 -0.42
CA ALA A 72 28.76 6.82 -0.97
C ALA A 72 30.05 7.55 -0.53
N ASP A 73 31.08 7.75 -1.35
CA ASP A 73 32.12 8.74 -1.03
C ASP A 73 31.52 10.14 -0.81
N TRP A 74 30.39 10.40 -1.49
CA TRP A 74 29.60 11.62 -1.36
C TRP A 74 28.50 11.53 -0.28
N ALA A 75 28.25 10.35 0.29
CA ALA A 75 27.25 10.17 1.34
C ALA A 75 27.78 10.74 2.65
N ARG A 76 26.89 11.34 3.43
CA ARG A 76 27.30 12.08 4.64
C ARG A 76 27.29 11.24 5.90
N GLN A 77 26.58 10.11 5.91
CA GLN A 77 26.34 9.36 7.14
C GLN A 77 26.65 7.87 6.98
N GLY A 78 27.61 7.41 7.80
CA GLY A 78 27.84 6.01 8.14
C GLY A 78 28.01 5.06 6.96
N SER A 79 27.96 3.78 7.28
CA SER A 79 28.00 2.70 6.29
C SER A 79 26.62 2.47 5.67
N MET A 80 26.60 2.07 4.40
CA MET A 80 25.37 1.83 3.64
C MET A 80 24.67 0.55 4.09
N LEU A 81 25.43 -0.47 4.45
CA LEU A 81 24.87 -1.72 4.97
C LEU A 81 25.72 -2.18 6.15
N THR A 82 25.08 -2.39 7.30
CA THR A 82 25.68 -3.05 8.45
C THR A 82 24.81 -4.22 8.86
N ALA A 83 25.37 -5.42 9.03
CA ALA A 83 24.63 -6.59 9.49
C ALA A 83 25.37 -7.25 10.64
N ARG A 84 24.63 -7.68 11.68
CA ARG A 84 25.23 -8.36 12.85
C ARG A 84 25.70 -9.77 12.56
N ASN A 85 24.95 -10.47 11.71
CA ASN A 85 25.33 -11.74 11.14
C ASN A 85 24.82 -11.76 9.70
N ALA A 86 25.64 -12.27 8.79
CA ALA A 86 25.23 -12.55 7.43
C ALA A 86 25.78 -13.90 6.99
N ALA A 87 24.99 -14.64 6.23
CA ALA A 87 25.40 -15.90 5.64
C ALA A 87 25.02 -15.93 4.16
N ILE A 88 25.92 -16.45 3.35
CA ILE A 88 25.70 -16.66 1.92
C ILE A 88 26.05 -18.11 1.60
N GLY A 89 25.11 -18.83 0.99
CA GLY A 89 25.30 -20.17 0.45
C GLY A 89 25.44 -20.13 -1.07
N ILE A 90 26.44 -20.83 -1.60
CA ILE A 90 26.68 -20.97 -3.04
C ILE A 90 26.67 -22.46 -3.39
N ASP A 91 26.08 -22.83 -4.53
CA ASP A 91 26.08 -24.21 -5.02
C ASP A 91 27.48 -24.64 -5.47
N ALA A 92 28.05 -25.67 -4.82
CA ALA A 92 29.41 -26.14 -5.10
C ALA A 92 29.55 -26.72 -6.52
N MET A 93 28.52 -27.43 -6.98
CA MET A 93 28.53 -28.10 -8.29
C MET A 93 28.40 -27.09 -9.42
N ALA A 94 27.51 -26.10 -9.25
CA ALA A 94 27.35 -25.01 -10.21
C ALA A 94 28.65 -24.20 -10.34
N LEU A 95 29.33 -23.92 -9.21
CA LEU A 95 30.58 -23.18 -9.20
C LEU A 95 31.70 -23.92 -9.97
N LEU A 96 31.77 -25.26 -9.86
CA LEU A 96 32.71 -26.08 -10.65
C LEU A 96 32.41 -26.06 -12.15
N SER A 97 31.16 -25.87 -12.54
CA SER A 97 30.77 -25.66 -13.94
C SER A 97 30.91 -24.20 -14.43
N GLY A 98 31.34 -23.28 -13.56
CA GLY A 98 31.51 -21.87 -13.88
C GLY A 98 30.25 -21.01 -13.69
N GLU A 99 29.16 -21.55 -13.15
CA GLU A 99 27.93 -20.79 -12.85
C GLU A 99 27.91 -20.35 -11.38
N ILE A 100 27.72 -19.06 -11.12
CA ILE A 100 27.54 -18.53 -9.76
C ILE A 100 26.05 -18.62 -9.39
N LYS A 101 25.71 -19.63 -8.59
CA LYS A 101 24.35 -19.89 -8.11
C LYS A 101 24.28 -19.74 -6.59
N ILE A 102 23.60 -18.69 -6.13
CA ILE A 102 23.41 -18.36 -4.72
C ILE A 102 22.18 -19.12 -4.22
N THR A 103 22.39 -20.08 -3.33
CA THR A 103 21.33 -20.93 -2.79
C THR A 103 20.56 -20.25 -1.66
N ASN A 104 21.23 -19.46 -0.83
CA ASN A 104 20.60 -18.78 0.29
C ASN A 104 21.38 -17.53 0.69
N ILE A 105 20.68 -16.46 1.04
CA ILE A 105 21.23 -15.28 1.71
C ILE A 105 20.46 -15.10 3.02
N GLU A 106 21.17 -15.01 4.14
CA GLU A 106 20.60 -14.72 5.44
C GLU A 106 21.24 -13.47 6.01
N ALA A 107 20.43 -12.56 6.55
CA ALA A 107 20.91 -11.36 7.23
C ALA A 107 20.10 -11.12 8.52
N ALA A 108 20.80 -11.06 9.65
CA ALA A 108 20.21 -10.79 10.95
C ALA A 108 20.45 -9.33 11.37
N SER A 109 19.35 -8.63 11.63
CA SER A 109 19.26 -7.20 11.94
C SER A 109 20.13 -6.31 11.05
N PRO A 110 20.00 -6.40 9.71
CA PRO A 110 20.73 -5.49 8.85
C PRO A 110 20.15 -4.08 8.95
N THR A 111 21.02 -3.09 9.07
CA THR A 111 20.69 -1.67 8.89
C THR A 111 21.14 -1.26 7.49
N ILE A 112 20.17 -0.90 6.65
CA ILE A 112 20.40 -0.44 5.28
C ILE A 112 20.13 1.06 5.24
N ARG A 113 21.14 1.83 4.83
CA ARG A 113 21.08 3.28 4.74
C ARG A 113 21.21 3.72 3.29
N LEU A 114 20.11 4.24 2.76
CA LEU A 114 19.99 4.70 1.38
C LEU A 114 19.97 6.23 1.37
N GLU A 115 20.94 6.85 0.70
CA GLU A 115 20.98 8.31 0.50
C GLU A 115 20.69 8.64 -0.97
N SER A 116 19.91 9.68 -1.23
CA SER A 116 19.70 10.20 -2.58
C SER A 116 19.84 11.72 -2.63
N ARG A 117 20.45 12.20 -3.70
CA ARG A 117 20.77 13.62 -3.94
C ARG A 117 19.82 14.22 -4.98
N LYS A 118 19.66 15.55 -4.95
CA LYS A 118 18.86 16.27 -5.97
C LYS A 118 19.45 16.19 -7.38
N ASP A 119 20.72 15.85 -7.51
CA ASP A 119 21.41 15.63 -8.77
C ASP A 119 21.12 14.25 -9.41
N GLY A 120 20.26 13.43 -8.77
CA GLY A 120 19.87 12.11 -9.26
C GLY A 120 20.79 10.98 -8.79
N ARG A 121 21.88 11.27 -8.07
CA ARG A 121 22.74 10.23 -7.49
C ARG A 121 22.05 9.53 -6.32
N ALA A 122 22.24 8.23 -6.27
CA ALA A 122 21.66 7.35 -5.27
C ALA A 122 22.74 6.39 -4.74
N SER A 123 22.79 6.19 -3.42
CA SER A 123 23.88 5.42 -2.80
C SER A 123 23.89 3.94 -3.20
N TRP A 124 22.71 3.40 -3.54
CA TRP A 124 22.50 2.03 -4.02
C TRP A 124 22.85 1.81 -5.49
N VAL A 125 23.23 2.87 -6.22
CA VAL A 125 23.77 2.75 -7.57
C VAL A 125 25.28 2.59 -7.46
N PHE A 126 25.76 1.40 -7.78
CA PHE A 126 27.18 1.08 -7.80
C PHE A 126 27.75 1.47 -9.16
N THR A 127 28.74 2.36 -9.15
CA THR A 127 29.60 2.62 -10.31
C THR A 127 30.79 1.67 -10.22
N ASP A 128 31.17 1.05 -11.33
CA ASP A 128 32.39 0.26 -11.36
C ASP A 128 33.63 1.13 -11.07
N ALA A 129 34.73 0.48 -10.68
CA ALA A 129 36.00 1.14 -10.32
C ALA A 129 36.66 1.92 -11.49
N SER A 130 36.01 2.05 -12.65
CA SER A 130 36.43 2.89 -13.78
C SER A 130 35.90 4.32 -13.74
N GLY A 131 34.96 4.65 -12.85
CA GLY A 131 34.49 6.04 -12.68
C GLY A 131 33.67 6.59 -13.85
N GLU A 132 33.18 5.75 -14.76
CA GLU A 132 32.17 6.13 -15.76
C GLU A 132 30.78 5.74 -15.26
N ALA A 133 29.89 6.74 -15.20
CA ALA A 133 28.49 6.52 -14.90
C ALA A 133 27.86 5.71 -16.04
N ALA A 134 27.51 4.45 -15.77
CA ALA A 134 26.75 3.62 -16.70
C ALA A 134 25.41 3.24 -16.09
N ILE A 135 24.44 4.15 -16.18
CA ILE A 135 23.06 3.77 -16.51
C ILE A 135 22.54 4.81 -17.52
N GLU A 136 23.11 4.79 -18.72
CA GLU A 136 22.37 5.09 -19.94
C GLU A 136 22.29 3.78 -20.74
N THR A 137 21.08 3.52 -21.20
CA THR A 137 20.67 2.35 -21.95
C THR A 137 21.31 2.37 -23.34
N GLU A 138 22.57 1.95 -23.47
CA GLU A 138 23.11 1.50 -24.76
C GLU A 138 23.66 0.08 -24.64
N THR A 139 22.90 -0.83 -25.24
CA THR A 139 23.25 -2.20 -25.56
C THR A 139 24.59 -2.28 -26.28
N THR A 140 25.65 -2.58 -25.53
CA THR A 140 26.85 -3.21 -26.08
C THR A 140 26.73 -4.73 -25.85
N PRO A 141 26.54 -5.56 -26.89
CA PRO A 141 26.06 -6.93 -26.75
C PRO A 141 27.19 -7.97 -26.58
N ASP A 142 28.21 -7.71 -25.75
CA ASP A 142 29.34 -8.65 -25.64
C ASP A 142 29.93 -8.84 -24.23
N ARG A 143 29.18 -8.45 -23.20
CA ARG A 143 29.41 -8.97 -21.85
C ARG A 143 28.13 -9.68 -21.44
N GLU A 144 28.12 -11.01 -21.57
CA GLU A 144 27.11 -11.84 -20.92
C GLU A 144 27.00 -11.35 -19.48
N ALA A 145 25.87 -10.71 -19.14
CA ALA A 145 25.58 -10.32 -17.78
C ALA A 145 25.67 -11.60 -16.96
N GLN A 146 26.72 -11.73 -16.14
CA GLN A 146 26.96 -12.94 -15.36
C GLN A 146 25.69 -13.22 -14.57
N ALA A 147 25.04 -14.34 -14.91
CA ALA A 147 23.67 -14.62 -14.49
C ALA A 147 23.67 -15.05 -13.01
N PHE A 148 23.80 -14.11 -12.08
CA PHE A 148 23.58 -14.40 -10.67
C PHE A 148 22.14 -14.92 -10.49
N SER A 149 21.98 -16.06 -9.83
CA SER A 149 20.67 -16.57 -9.41
C SER A 149 20.62 -16.63 -7.89
N LEU A 150 19.52 -16.16 -7.32
CA LEU A 150 19.25 -16.19 -5.88
C LEU A 150 18.04 -17.08 -5.64
N GLN A 151 18.22 -18.16 -4.88
CA GLN A 151 17.11 -19.08 -4.59
C GLN A 151 16.34 -18.74 -3.33
N LYS A 152 17.01 -18.27 -2.28
CA LYS A 152 16.38 -17.94 -1.01
C LYS A 152 17.02 -16.72 -0.39
N LEU A 153 16.20 -15.84 0.18
CA LEU A 153 16.66 -14.71 0.98
C LEU A 153 15.83 -14.64 2.26
N THR A 154 16.50 -14.58 3.40
CA THR A 154 15.89 -14.39 4.71
C THR A 154 16.53 -13.21 5.40
N VAL A 155 15.71 -12.24 5.77
CA VAL A 155 16.13 -11.05 6.49
C VAL A 155 15.27 -10.93 7.74
N THR A 156 15.90 -10.78 8.90
CA THR A 156 15.20 -10.67 10.18
C THR A 156 15.54 -9.34 10.83
N ASP A 157 14.54 -8.64 11.37
CA ASP A 157 14.69 -7.42 12.15
C ASP A 157 15.49 -6.31 11.41
N ALA A 158 15.24 -6.16 10.11
CA ALA A 158 15.92 -5.14 9.31
C ALA A 158 15.45 -3.73 9.66
N THR A 159 16.38 -2.79 9.53
CA THR A 159 16.14 -1.36 9.62
C THR A 159 16.52 -0.70 8.30
N LEU A 160 15.56 -0.09 7.62
CA LEU A 160 15.79 0.74 6.44
C LEU A 160 15.78 2.21 6.85
N ILE A 161 16.82 2.95 6.49
CA ILE A 161 16.94 4.39 6.68
C ILE A 161 17.10 5.01 5.31
N TYR A 162 16.14 5.84 4.91
CA TYR A 162 16.16 6.58 3.65
C TYR A 162 16.29 8.07 3.91
N ASP A 163 17.38 8.66 3.40
CA ASP A 163 17.68 10.09 3.45
C ASP A 163 17.65 10.65 2.03
N ALA A 164 16.62 11.42 1.70
CA ALA A 164 16.53 12.13 0.44
C ALA A 164 16.84 13.62 0.67
N GLU A 165 17.76 14.17 -0.12
CA GLU A 165 18.18 15.55 0.01
C GLU A 165 17.01 16.53 -0.14
N GLY A 166 16.63 17.17 0.97
CA GLY A 166 15.50 18.12 1.03
C GLY A 166 14.17 17.51 1.49
N SER A 167 14.17 16.26 1.94
CA SER A 167 13.05 15.58 2.59
C SER A 167 13.43 15.18 4.02
N ASP A 168 12.43 14.86 4.84
CA ASP A 168 12.68 14.30 6.17
C ASP A 168 13.28 12.89 6.10
N LEU A 169 14.12 12.56 7.07
CA LEU A 169 14.68 11.22 7.23
C LEU A 169 13.55 10.22 7.50
N VAL A 170 13.41 9.22 6.64
CA VAL A 170 12.41 8.16 6.83
C VAL A 170 13.12 6.90 7.32
N SER A 171 12.70 6.38 8.47
CA SER A 171 13.23 5.13 9.02
C SER A 171 12.11 4.12 9.26
N TYR A 172 12.33 2.89 8.79
CA TYR A 172 11.48 1.74 9.03
C TYR A 172 12.30 0.67 9.74
N SER A 173 11.92 0.32 10.96
CA SER A 173 12.58 -0.71 11.76
C SER A 173 11.69 -1.94 11.93
N GLY A 174 12.30 -3.08 12.22
CA GLY A 174 11.58 -4.33 12.48
C GLY A 174 10.93 -4.88 11.22
N VAL A 175 11.68 -4.94 10.11
CA VAL A 175 11.23 -5.57 8.87
C VAL A 175 11.76 -7.00 8.82
N ASP A 176 10.83 -7.96 8.77
CA ASP A 176 11.14 -9.36 8.52
C ASP A 176 10.76 -9.68 7.07
N LEU A 177 11.64 -10.33 6.30
CA LEU A 177 11.42 -10.67 4.89
C LEU A 177 11.96 -12.08 4.61
N ALA A 178 11.15 -12.90 3.97
CA ALA A 178 11.55 -14.16 3.38
C ALA A 178 11.14 -14.19 1.91
N LEU A 179 12.06 -14.60 1.05
CA LEU A 179 11.89 -14.80 -0.38
C LEU A 179 12.31 -16.23 -0.71
N ASP A 180 11.45 -16.96 -1.42
CA ASP A 180 11.73 -18.26 -2.02
C ASP A 180 11.55 -18.16 -3.53
N TRP A 181 12.63 -18.33 -4.29
CA TRP A 181 12.71 -18.15 -5.73
C TRP A 181 13.57 -19.25 -6.38
N PRO A 182 13.11 -20.51 -6.36
CA PRO A 182 13.95 -21.67 -6.65
C PRO A 182 14.47 -21.71 -8.10
N GLU A 183 13.69 -21.12 -9.03
CA GLU A 183 13.98 -21.05 -10.46
C GLU A 183 14.03 -19.59 -10.94
N ARG A 184 15.14 -19.19 -11.58
CA ARG A 184 15.39 -17.81 -12.06
C ARG A 184 14.28 -17.23 -12.95
N LEU A 185 13.58 -18.06 -13.74
CA LEU A 185 12.47 -17.62 -14.59
C LEU A 185 11.09 -18.01 -14.03
N GLY A 186 11.06 -18.64 -12.86
CA GLY A 186 9.86 -19.16 -12.21
C GLY A 186 9.18 -18.15 -11.30
N ALA A 187 8.31 -18.67 -10.43
CA ALA A 187 7.61 -17.90 -9.43
C ALA A 187 8.52 -17.61 -8.22
N ALA A 188 8.30 -16.46 -7.61
CA ALA A 188 8.86 -16.10 -6.31
C ALA A 188 7.74 -15.98 -5.28
N ASP A 189 7.90 -16.66 -4.15
CA ASP A 189 7.05 -16.51 -2.97
C ASP A 189 7.74 -15.56 -1.99
N ILE A 190 7.00 -14.55 -1.56
CA ILE A 190 7.46 -13.46 -0.70
C ILE A 190 6.58 -13.44 0.55
N GLN A 191 7.21 -13.42 1.70
CA GLN A 191 6.56 -13.21 2.99
C GLN A 191 7.31 -12.08 3.69
N ALA A 192 6.58 -11.07 4.16
CA ALA A 192 7.16 -9.99 4.92
C ALA A 192 6.25 -9.61 6.09
N THR A 193 6.86 -9.23 7.22
CA THR A 193 6.17 -8.61 8.34
C THR A 193 6.79 -7.23 8.57
N LEU A 194 5.96 -6.20 8.42
CA LEU A 194 6.35 -4.79 8.53
C LEU A 194 5.69 -4.17 9.75
N ARG A 195 6.30 -3.13 10.33
CA ARG A 195 5.78 -2.43 11.52
C ARG A 195 5.82 -0.90 11.38
N PRO A 196 5.20 -0.31 10.33
CA PRO A 196 5.37 1.11 10.01
C PRO A 196 4.84 2.04 11.12
N ALA A 197 3.85 1.61 11.91
CA ALA A 197 3.34 2.32 13.08
C ALA A 197 3.37 1.47 14.36
N GLY A 198 4.32 0.53 14.44
CA GLY A 198 4.49 -0.38 15.59
C GLY A 198 3.52 -1.58 15.63
N ALA A 199 2.45 -1.58 14.82
CA ALA A 199 1.58 -2.74 14.64
C ALA A 199 2.07 -3.63 13.50
N ASP A 200 1.91 -4.96 13.64
CA ASP A 200 2.31 -5.93 12.62
C ASP A 200 1.41 -5.82 11.37
N VAL A 201 2.07 -5.77 10.21
CA VAL A 201 1.48 -5.81 8.87
C VAL A 201 2.12 -6.98 8.12
N ASP A 202 1.36 -8.06 7.97
CA ASP A 202 1.80 -9.24 7.25
C ASP A 202 1.49 -9.10 5.76
N VAL A 203 2.50 -9.33 4.92
CA VAL A 203 2.40 -9.31 3.46
C VAL A 203 2.84 -10.66 2.94
N VAL A 204 1.96 -11.32 2.18
CA VAL A 204 2.29 -12.55 1.46
C VAL A 204 2.00 -12.32 -0.01
N ALA A 205 2.97 -12.60 -0.88
CA ALA A 205 2.81 -12.44 -2.31
C ALA A 205 3.48 -13.59 -3.08
N THR A 206 2.84 -14.01 -4.16
CA THR A 206 3.42 -14.89 -5.17
C THR A 206 3.48 -14.13 -6.48
N ILE A 207 4.66 -14.03 -7.07
CA ILE A 207 4.91 -13.33 -8.33
C ILE A 207 5.44 -14.33 -9.35
N ASN A 208 4.67 -14.63 -10.39
CA ASN A 208 5.10 -15.52 -11.46
C ASN A 208 6.04 -14.77 -12.41
N GLY A 209 7.21 -15.33 -12.72
CA GLY A 209 8.18 -14.64 -13.60
C GLY A 209 8.87 -13.47 -12.91
N PHE A 210 9.33 -13.66 -11.67
CA PHE A 210 9.87 -12.59 -10.81
C PHE A 210 11.01 -11.79 -11.45
N ALA A 211 11.88 -12.44 -12.25
CA ALA A 211 12.94 -11.74 -13.02
C ALA A 211 12.37 -10.65 -13.95
N GLY A 212 11.25 -10.93 -14.63
CA GLY A 212 10.59 -9.92 -15.47
C GLY A 212 9.93 -8.83 -14.63
N PHE A 213 9.36 -9.18 -13.48
CA PHE A 213 8.72 -8.21 -12.57
C PHE A 213 9.73 -7.15 -12.07
N ILE A 214 10.91 -7.59 -11.61
CA ILE A 214 11.98 -6.67 -11.18
C ILE A 214 12.58 -5.88 -12.36
N ALA A 215 12.48 -6.39 -13.59
CA ALA A 215 12.90 -5.69 -14.80
C ALA A 215 11.87 -4.67 -15.32
N GLY A 216 10.65 -4.62 -14.75
CA GLY A 216 9.60 -3.68 -15.15
C GLY A 216 8.40 -4.30 -15.87
N ASP A 217 8.47 -5.58 -16.23
CA ASP A 217 7.42 -6.26 -16.97
C ASP A 217 6.15 -6.50 -16.13
N VAL A 218 5.00 -6.55 -16.81
CA VAL A 218 3.72 -6.87 -16.18
C VAL A 218 3.58 -8.38 -15.96
N GLN A 219 3.75 -8.79 -14.71
CA GLN A 219 3.74 -10.19 -14.30
C GLN A 219 2.49 -10.56 -13.50
N PRO A 220 2.03 -11.83 -13.53
CA PRO A 220 0.97 -12.29 -12.65
C PRO A 220 1.38 -12.22 -11.18
N VAL A 221 0.49 -11.66 -10.35
CA VAL A 221 0.70 -11.47 -8.91
C VAL A 221 -0.55 -11.90 -8.14
N VAL A 222 -0.33 -12.70 -7.10
CA VAL A 222 -1.31 -12.94 -6.03
C VAL A 222 -0.73 -12.38 -4.75
N ALA A 223 -1.35 -11.36 -4.18
CA ALA A 223 -0.88 -10.71 -2.96
C ALA A 223 -1.98 -10.63 -1.90
N ARG A 224 -1.58 -10.70 -0.64
CA ARG A 224 -2.45 -10.49 0.52
C ARG A 224 -1.69 -9.67 1.55
N ILE A 225 -2.34 -8.62 2.03
CA ILE A 225 -1.91 -7.81 3.17
C ILE A 225 -2.89 -8.07 4.31
N LYS A 226 -2.38 -8.31 5.50
CA LYS A 226 -3.18 -8.53 6.71
C LYS A 226 -2.67 -7.63 7.83
N THR A 227 -3.59 -7.00 8.52
CA THR A 227 -3.33 -6.18 9.70
C THR A 227 -4.31 -6.57 10.82
N SER A 228 -4.23 -5.89 11.95
CA SER A 228 -5.21 -5.99 13.04
C SER A 228 -6.61 -5.50 12.65
N GLY A 229 -6.73 -4.57 11.71
CA GLY A 229 -8.01 -4.01 11.25
C GLY A 229 -8.68 -4.76 10.10
N GLY A 230 -7.96 -5.69 9.44
CA GLY A 230 -8.53 -6.46 8.34
C GLY A 230 -7.49 -7.02 7.36
N SER A 231 -7.95 -7.32 6.14
CA SER A 231 -7.11 -7.83 5.07
C SER A 231 -7.48 -7.24 3.71
N LEU A 232 -6.45 -7.07 2.87
CA LEU A 232 -6.53 -6.72 1.47
C LEU A 232 -5.97 -7.88 0.66
N SER A 233 -6.59 -8.23 -0.45
CA SER A 233 -6.10 -9.22 -1.39
C SER A 233 -6.19 -8.73 -2.82
N LEU A 234 -5.22 -9.12 -3.63
CA LEU A 234 -5.14 -8.85 -5.05
C LEU A 234 -4.82 -10.15 -5.77
N ASN A 235 -5.60 -10.50 -6.78
CA ASN A 235 -5.29 -11.57 -7.71
C ASN A 235 -5.36 -11.03 -9.13
N GLY A 236 -4.21 -10.90 -9.79
CA GLY A 236 -4.14 -10.32 -11.12
C GLY A 236 -2.72 -10.20 -11.64
N ARG A 237 -2.37 -9.02 -12.15
CA ARG A 237 -1.06 -8.69 -12.70
C ARG A 237 -0.60 -7.34 -12.18
N ALA A 238 0.71 -7.20 -11.98
CA ALA A 238 1.32 -5.95 -11.59
C ALA A 238 2.71 -5.79 -12.21
N SER A 239 3.23 -4.57 -12.24
CA SER A 239 4.61 -4.25 -12.60
C SER A 239 5.25 -3.31 -11.58
N THR A 240 6.57 -3.29 -11.53
CA THR A 240 7.33 -2.25 -10.79
C THR A 240 7.17 -0.86 -11.40
N ALA A 241 6.70 -0.77 -12.66
CA ALA A 241 6.29 0.46 -13.34
C ALA A 241 4.91 1.02 -12.90
N ARG A 242 4.29 0.42 -11.86
CA ARG A 242 3.03 0.85 -11.21
C ARG A 242 1.74 0.52 -11.96
N ASP A 243 1.79 -0.31 -12.99
CA ASP A 243 0.57 -0.86 -13.58
C ASP A 243 0.07 -2.01 -12.71
N VAL A 244 -1.22 -2.04 -12.40
CA VAL A 244 -1.86 -3.09 -11.61
C VAL A 244 -3.24 -3.37 -12.20
N ALA A 245 -3.57 -4.63 -12.46
CA ALA A 245 -4.91 -5.01 -12.89
C ALA A 245 -5.29 -6.36 -12.30
N GLY A 246 -6.48 -6.49 -11.71
CA GLY A 246 -6.89 -7.74 -11.10
C GLY A 246 -8.14 -7.63 -10.24
N ARG A 247 -8.52 -8.76 -9.65
CA ARG A 247 -9.58 -8.80 -8.65
C ARG A 247 -9.02 -8.35 -7.31
N LEU A 248 -9.60 -7.27 -6.78
CA LEU A 248 -9.37 -6.72 -5.47
C LEU A 248 -10.43 -7.28 -4.51
N GLY A 249 -10.00 -7.83 -3.38
CA GLY A 249 -10.86 -8.18 -2.26
C GLY A 249 -10.40 -7.45 -1.00
N LEU A 250 -11.31 -6.76 -0.31
CA LEU A 250 -11.04 -5.95 0.86
C LEU A 250 -11.99 -6.36 1.98
N LYS A 251 -11.45 -6.83 3.11
CA LYS A 251 -12.21 -7.26 4.29
C LYS A 251 -11.69 -6.56 5.53
N LEU A 252 -12.33 -5.47 5.91
CA LEU A 252 -12.01 -4.63 7.05
C LEU A 252 -13.08 -4.80 8.13
N SER A 253 -12.68 -5.28 9.30
CA SER A 253 -13.50 -5.21 10.51
C SER A 253 -13.43 -3.83 11.16
N ASP A 254 -12.30 -3.14 10.99
CA ASP A 254 -12.04 -1.80 11.50
C ASP A 254 -11.10 -1.05 10.53
N THR A 255 -11.69 -0.15 9.74
CA THR A 255 -10.97 0.65 8.74
C THR A 255 -9.97 1.61 9.38
N ASP A 256 -10.28 2.18 10.55
CA ASP A 256 -9.38 3.08 11.27
C ASP A 256 -8.14 2.33 11.77
N ALA A 257 -8.34 1.17 12.39
CA ALA A 257 -7.24 0.30 12.79
C ALA A 257 -6.40 -0.18 11.59
N PHE A 258 -7.04 -0.48 10.46
CA PHE A 258 -6.34 -0.88 9.23
C PHE A 258 -5.44 0.23 8.69
N LEU A 259 -5.95 1.47 8.59
CA LEU A 259 -5.19 2.62 8.10
C LEU A 259 -4.02 2.96 9.04
N ARG A 260 -4.27 3.00 10.35
CA ARG A 260 -3.21 3.27 11.34
C ARG A 260 -2.14 2.20 11.34
N ALA A 261 -2.48 0.92 11.16
CA ALA A 261 -1.50 -0.15 11.06
C ALA A 261 -0.56 0.04 9.85
N LEU A 262 -1.02 0.69 8.78
CA LEU A 262 -0.21 1.05 7.61
C LEU A 262 0.59 2.37 7.80
N GLY A 263 0.48 3.02 8.96
CA GLY A 263 1.09 4.32 9.24
C GLY A 263 0.36 5.50 8.57
N LEU A 264 -0.88 5.30 8.13
CA LEU A 264 -1.72 6.36 7.61
C LEU A 264 -2.54 7.00 8.73
N ASP A 265 -3.00 8.23 8.49
CA ASP A 265 -3.96 8.88 9.38
C ASP A 265 -5.23 8.02 9.49
N GLY A 266 -5.70 7.87 10.72
CA GLY A 266 -6.95 7.17 10.99
C GLY A 266 -8.16 7.89 10.39
N ALA A 267 -9.28 7.19 10.29
CA ALA A 267 -10.53 7.74 9.76
C ALA A 267 -11.68 7.45 10.71
N ASP A 268 -12.27 8.50 11.29
CA ASP A 268 -13.51 8.34 12.06
C ASP A 268 -14.71 8.31 11.12
N LEU A 269 -15.11 7.09 10.76
CA LEU A 269 -16.21 6.84 9.83
C LEU A 269 -17.49 6.47 10.60
N PRO A 270 -18.66 7.02 10.21
CA PRO A 270 -19.93 6.61 10.79
C PRO A 270 -20.23 5.13 10.54
N ARG A 271 -21.02 4.53 11.43
CA ARG A 271 -21.56 3.17 11.23
C ARG A 271 -22.36 3.12 9.93
N GLY A 272 -22.22 2.02 9.18
CA GLY A 272 -22.89 1.88 7.88
C GLY A 272 -22.18 2.60 6.72
N LEU A 273 -21.11 3.36 6.98
CA LEU A 273 -20.40 4.16 5.97
C LEU A 273 -18.91 3.85 5.89
N GLY A 274 -18.54 2.59 6.15
CA GLY A 274 -17.18 2.10 5.91
C GLY A 274 -16.28 2.01 7.13
N ARG A 275 -16.82 2.12 8.37
CA ARG A 275 -16.07 1.68 9.57
C ARG A 275 -15.68 0.20 9.47
N SER A 276 -16.55 -0.62 8.88
CA SER A 276 -16.27 -1.97 8.39
C SER A 276 -16.59 -2.06 6.91
N VAL A 277 -15.84 -2.89 6.18
CA VAL A 277 -15.96 -3.05 4.72
C VAL A 277 -15.76 -4.52 4.35
N ASP A 278 -16.69 -5.14 3.64
CA ASP A 278 -16.42 -6.33 2.83
C ASP A 278 -16.69 -5.98 1.36
N MET A 279 -15.66 -5.88 0.53
CA MET A 279 -15.74 -5.40 -0.84
C MET A 279 -14.96 -6.28 -1.79
N ASP A 280 -15.56 -6.57 -2.95
CA ASP A 280 -14.89 -7.12 -4.12
C ASP A 280 -15.05 -6.16 -5.31
N ALA A 281 -13.99 -5.98 -6.09
CA ALA A 281 -14.02 -5.18 -7.32
C ALA A 281 -12.94 -5.64 -8.32
N ASP A 282 -13.20 -5.45 -9.62
CA ASP A 282 -12.14 -5.50 -10.62
C ASP A 282 -11.44 -4.13 -10.64
N LEU A 283 -10.15 -4.14 -10.30
CA LEU A 283 -9.30 -2.96 -10.21
C LEU A 283 -8.38 -2.88 -11.43
N THR A 284 -8.21 -1.67 -11.96
CA THR A 284 -7.16 -1.33 -12.91
C THR A 284 -6.54 0.00 -12.50
N LEU A 285 -5.25 0.00 -12.19
CA LEU A 285 -4.43 1.17 -11.94
C LEU A 285 -3.37 1.24 -13.03
N THR A 286 -3.32 2.37 -13.72
CA THR A 286 -2.32 2.64 -14.76
C THR A 286 -1.20 3.53 -14.22
N SER A 287 -0.03 3.46 -14.85
CA SER A 287 1.14 4.28 -14.51
C SER A 287 0.89 5.80 -14.48
N ASP A 288 -0.11 6.31 -15.21
CA ASP A 288 -0.57 7.72 -15.17
C ASP A 288 -1.51 8.04 -13.99
N ARG A 289 -1.59 7.14 -13.00
CA ARG A 289 -2.37 7.25 -11.77
C ARG A 289 -3.87 7.36 -11.98
N ARG A 290 -4.41 6.68 -12.99
CA ARG A 290 -5.85 6.47 -13.16
C ARG A 290 -6.24 5.12 -12.57
N LEU A 291 -7.14 5.16 -11.60
CA LEU A 291 -7.73 3.99 -10.95
C LEU A 291 -9.16 3.81 -11.48
N SER A 292 -9.43 2.65 -12.07
CA SER A 292 -10.75 2.22 -12.49
C SER A 292 -11.18 1.04 -11.61
N LEU A 293 -12.35 1.17 -10.99
CA LEU A 293 -13.06 0.11 -10.29
C LEU A 293 -14.28 -0.28 -11.10
N ARG A 294 -14.44 -1.57 -11.35
CA ARG A 294 -15.56 -2.15 -12.10
C ARG A 294 -16.16 -3.32 -11.31
N GLY A 295 -17.46 -3.56 -11.50
CA GLY A 295 -18.16 -4.65 -10.84
C GLY A 295 -18.09 -4.60 -9.31
N MET A 296 -17.92 -3.40 -8.73
CA MET A 296 -17.78 -3.21 -7.29
C MET A 296 -19.03 -3.73 -6.60
N GLN A 297 -18.84 -4.55 -5.58
CA GLN A 297 -19.85 -5.01 -4.64
C GLN A 297 -19.27 -4.80 -3.25
N ALA A 298 -19.94 -4.05 -2.39
CA ALA A 298 -19.47 -3.78 -1.05
C ALA A 298 -20.59 -3.83 -0.02
N ASP A 299 -20.31 -4.41 1.14
CA ASP A 299 -21.05 -4.21 2.38
C ASP A 299 -20.27 -3.26 3.29
N LEU A 300 -20.90 -2.16 3.69
CA LEU A 300 -20.29 -1.11 4.51
C LEU A 300 -20.77 -1.18 5.96
N GLY A 301 -20.93 -2.39 6.52
CA GLY A 301 -21.50 -2.59 7.85
C GLY A 301 -23.03 -2.60 7.83
N GLY A 302 -23.61 -3.36 6.89
CA GLY A 302 -25.05 -3.53 6.68
C GLY A 302 -25.62 -2.76 5.48
N ASN A 303 -24.87 -1.78 4.96
CA ASN A 303 -25.24 -1.05 3.74
C ASN A 303 -24.60 -1.71 2.53
N THR A 304 -25.42 -2.36 1.70
CA THR A 304 -24.96 -3.00 0.47
C THR A 304 -24.99 -2.03 -0.71
N ILE A 305 -23.85 -1.88 -1.37
CA ILE A 305 -23.65 -1.02 -2.53
C ILE A 305 -23.02 -1.81 -3.68
N THR A 306 -23.37 -1.42 -4.90
CA THR A 306 -22.80 -1.92 -6.13
C THR A 306 -22.43 -0.76 -7.04
N GLY A 307 -21.45 -0.92 -7.93
CA GLY A 307 -21.13 0.17 -8.83
C GLY A 307 -19.83 0.07 -9.59
N ALA A 308 -19.42 1.23 -10.10
CA ALA A 308 -18.15 1.46 -10.77
C ALA A 308 -17.66 2.87 -10.43
N ALA A 309 -16.34 3.06 -10.45
CA ALA A 309 -15.71 4.35 -10.23
C ALA A 309 -14.48 4.52 -11.12
N ASP A 310 -14.25 5.73 -11.60
CA ASP A 310 -13.03 6.17 -12.26
C ASP A 310 -12.43 7.32 -11.45
N ILE A 311 -11.18 7.16 -11.03
CA ILE A 311 -10.50 8.02 -10.08
C ILE A 311 -9.15 8.45 -10.66
N SER A 312 -8.94 9.75 -10.83
CA SER A 312 -7.61 10.31 -11.18
C SER A 312 -6.93 10.80 -9.91
N LEU A 313 -5.74 10.27 -9.61
CA LEU A 313 -4.98 10.54 -8.37
C LEU A 313 -3.86 11.59 -8.58
N ASN A 314 -4.06 12.51 -9.52
CA ASN A 314 -3.13 13.58 -9.84
C ASN A 314 -3.54 14.88 -9.11
N GLY A 315 -3.00 15.09 -7.90
CA GLY A 315 -3.40 16.19 -7.02
C GLY A 315 -4.65 15.83 -6.21
N THR A 316 -5.61 16.74 -6.09
CA THR A 316 -6.92 16.43 -5.49
C THR A 316 -7.65 15.38 -6.34
N PRO A 317 -8.03 14.23 -5.76
CA PRO A 317 -8.68 13.15 -6.50
C PRO A 317 -9.90 13.62 -7.30
N GLN A 318 -9.96 13.26 -8.59
CA GLN A 318 -11.16 13.42 -9.41
C GLN A 318 -11.90 12.09 -9.47
N ILE A 319 -13.11 12.03 -8.92
CA ILE A 319 -13.90 10.81 -8.74
C ILE A 319 -15.16 10.91 -9.58
N ASN A 320 -15.31 10.01 -10.55
CA ASN A 320 -16.55 9.81 -11.27
C ASN A 320 -17.09 8.43 -10.93
N ALA A 321 -18.23 8.36 -10.24
CA ALA A 321 -18.77 7.10 -9.75
C ALA A 321 -20.25 6.94 -10.05
N GLN A 322 -20.66 5.70 -10.28
CA GLN A 322 -22.06 5.30 -10.34
C GLN A 322 -22.29 4.23 -9.28
N ILE A 323 -23.16 4.55 -8.33
CA ILE A 323 -23.42 3.74 -7.14
C ILE A 323 -24.90 3.39 -7.12
N SER A 324 -25.18 2.09 -7.00
CA SER A 324 -26.52 1.54 -6.80
C SER A 324 -26.57 0.84 -5.44
N ALA A 325 -27.46 1.27 -4.57
CA ALA A 325 -27.62 0.76 -3.23
C ALA A 325 -29.01 0.15 -3.01
N GLY A 326 -29.09 -0.80 -2.08
CA GLY A 326 -30.35 -1.36 -1.59
C GLY A 326 -31.10 -0.38 -0.69
N ALA A 327 -31.51 -0.86 0.48
CA ALA A 327 -31.94 0.00 1.58
C ALA A 327 -30.69 0.52 2.30
N LEU A 328 -30.50 1.84 2.28
CA LEU A 328 -29.40 2.50 2.99
C LEU A 328 -29.85 2.93 4.38
N ASP A 329 -29.13 2.53 5.42
CA ASP A 329 -29.24 3.04 6.78
C ASP A 329 -28.15 4.09 7.02
N LEU A 330 -28.55 5.35 7.13
CA LEU A 330 -27.67 6.50 7.35
C LEU A 330 -27.89 7.14 8.72
N LYS A 331 -28.58 6.47 9.65
CA LYS A 331 -28.81 6.97 11.01
C LYS A 331 -27.51 7.32 11.74
N GLY A 332 -26.47 6.49 11.55
CA GLY A 332 -25.15 6.73 12.15
C GLY A 332 -24.50 8.03 11.68
N ALA A 333 -24.83 8.50 10.48
CA ALA A 333 -24.31 9.75 9.92
C ALA A 333 -25.11 10.98 10.35
N THR A 334 -26.42 10.84 10.57
CA THR A 334 -27.31 11.96 10.90
C THR A 334 -27.47 12.22 12.40
N GLN A 335 -27.36 11.17 13.23
CA GLN A 335 -27.57 11.28 14.68
C GLN A 335 -26.28 11.28 15.49
N GLY A 336 -25.13 11.05 14.85
CA GLY A 336 -23.82 10.90 15.49
C GLY A 336 -23.71 9.62 16.32
N ASP A 337 -22.49 9.10 16.48
CA ASP A 337 -22.22 8.00 17.41
C ASP A 337 -22.38 8.53 18.86
N SER A 338 -23.55 8.32 19.46
CA SER A 338 -23.85 8.64 20.86
C SER A 338 -22.96 7.89 21.89
N SER A 339 -21.99 7.09 21.44
CA SER A 339 -21.10 6.28 22.28
C SER A 339 -19.88 7.00 22.87
N SER A 340 -19.61 8.27 22.51
CA SER A 340 -18.57 9.08 23.19
C SER A 340 -19.14 10.10 24.19
N ALA A 341 -20.46 10.15 24.39
CA ALA A 341 -21.08 10.96 25.43
C ALA A 341 -21.13 10.20 26.78
N SER A 342 -19.97 9.80 27.30
CA SER A 342 -19.81 9.54 28.74
C SER A 342 -19.43 10.84 29.46
N SER A 343 -20.28 11.86 29.31
CA SER A 343 -20.51 12.80 30.38
C SER A 343 -22.01 13.09 30.41
N ALA A 344 -22.67 12.54 31.42
CA ALA A 344 -23.96 13.04 31.88
C ALA A 344 -23.72 14.47 32.39
N GLY A 345 -23.73 15.43 31.47
CA GLY A 345 -23.53 16.84 31.72
C GLY A 345 -24.43 17.64 30.78
N SER A 346 -25.64 17.94 31.26
CA SER A 346 -26.63 18.87 30.71
C SER A 346 -26.90 18.82 29.20
N VAL A 347 -28.14 18.54 28.83
CA VAL A 347 -28.72 19.04 27.57
C VAL A 347 -28.55 20.56 27.60
N GLY A 348 -27.48 21.07 26.98
CA GLY A 348 -27.19 22.49 26.91
C GLY A 348 -28.39 23.17 26.27
N THR A 349 -29.08 24.02 27.02
CA THR A 349 -30.20 24.80 26.52
C THR A 349 -29.65 25.93 25.66
N GLY A 350 -29.38 25.65 24.38
CA GLY A 350 -28.84 26.61 23.41
C GLY A 350 -28.50 25.94 22.07
N TRP A 351 -28.39 26.74 21.00
CA TRP A 351 -27.94 26.24 19.69
C TRP A 351 -26.48 25.76 19.77
N PRO A 352 -26.09 24.69 19.05
CA PRO A 352 -24.71 24.20 19.03
C PRO A 352 -23.72 25.28 18.56
N LYS A 353 -22.71 25.56 19.39
CA LYS A 353 -21.67 26.55 19.10
C LYS A 353 -20.42 25.95 18.44
N ASP A 354 -20.32 24.63 18.41
CA ASP A 354 -19.19 23.92 17.80
C ASP A 354 -19.11 24.27 16.31
N SER A 355 -17.87 24.45 15.82
CA SER A 355 -17.65 24.77 14.42
C SER A 355 -18.02 23.57 13.54
N ILE A 356 -18.82 23.80 12.51
CA ILE A 356 -19.15 22.80 11.50
C ILE A 356 -17.89 22.54 10.67
N ASP A 357 -17.35 21.32 10.76
CA ASP A 357 -16.21 20.91 9.95
C ASP A 357 -16.66 20.56 8.53
N ALA A 358 -16.32 21.45 7.58
CA ALA A 358 -16.56 21.26 6.15
C ALA A 358 -15.26 21.03 5.36
N SER A 359 -14.17 20.65 6.03
CA SER A 359 -12.87 20.37 5.40
C SER A 359 -12.95 19.19 4.43
N GLY A 360 -13.82 18.21 4.71
CA GLY A 360 -14.08 17.05 3.84
C GLY A 360 -14.53 17.41 2.42
N LEU A 361 -15.11 18.61 2.21
CA LEU A 361 -15.47 19.08 0.86
C LEU A 361 -14.25 19.34 -0.03
N ALA A 362 -13.06 19.56 0.55
CA ALA A 362 -11.82 19.71 -0.19
C ALA A 362 -11.14 18.37 -0.54
N ALA A 363 -11.62 17.24 -0.01
CA ALA A 363 -10.97 15.94 -0.13
C ALA A 363 -10.99 15.37 -1.56
N PHE A 364 -11.99 15.71 -2.37
CA PHE A 364 -12.12 15.23 -3.75
C PHE A 364 -12.93 16.20 -4.62
N ASN A 365 -12.87 16.01 -5.93
CA ASN A 365 -13.76 16.62 -6.91
C ASN A 365 -14.42 15.54 -7.79
N GLY A 366 -15.45 15.90 -8.54
CA GLY A 366 -16.07 15.04 -9.54
C GLY A 366 -17.56 14.81 -9.31
N GLU A 367 -18.10 13.74 -9.89
CA GLU A 367 -19.53 13.45 -9.92
C GLU A 367 -19.84 12.03 -9.44
N ILE A 368 -20.82 11.90 -8.54
CA ILE A 368 -21.29 10.62 -8.01
C ILE A 368 -22.80 10.51 -8.28
N ALA A 369 -23.16 9.60 -9.18
CA ALA A 369 -24.56 9.24 -9.42
C ALA A 369 -24.99 8.16 -8.42
N LEU A 370 -26.02 8.44 -7.62
CA LEU A 370 -26.56 7.54 -6.62
C LEU A 370 -27.99 7.11 -6.99
N THR A 371 -28.23 5.81 -6.96
CA THR A 371 -29.58 5.24 -6.91
C THR A 371 -29.72 4.36 -5.68
N ALA A 372 -30.77 4.57 -4.89
CA ALA A 372 -31.07 3.74 -3.72
C ALA A 372 -32.54 3.31 -3.73
N SER A 373 -32.82 2.13 -3.17
CA SER A 373 -34.20 1.63 -3.03
C SER A 373 -34.95 2.35 -1.90
N SER A 374 -34.25 2.68 -0.83
CA SER A 374 -34.70 3.52 0.28
C SER A 374 -33.50 4.11 1.02
N ILE A 375 -33.71 5.20 1.75
CA ILE A 375 -32.72 5.81 2.62
C ILE A 375 -33.38 6.11 3.97
N ASP A 376 -32.87 5.51 5.03
CA ASP A 376 -33.26 5.79 6.41
C ASP A 376 -32.28 6.82 7.01
N LEU A 377 -32.76 8.04 7.23
CA LEU A 377 -32.01 9.12 7.89
C LEU A 377 -32.32 9.20 9.39
N GLY A 378 -33.07 8.23 9.93
CA GLY A 378 -33.54 8.19 11.31
C GLY A 378 -34.91 8.83 11.45
N SER A 379 -34.95 10.16 11.55
CA SER A 379 -36.22 10.91 11.68
C SER A 379 -37.02 10.97 10.37
N PHE A 380 -36.36 10.69 9.25
CA PHE A 380 -36.97 10.74 7.92
C PHE A 380 -36.66 9.46 7.15
N GLN A 381 -37.70 8.87 6.58
CA GLN A 381 -37.59 7.69 5.72
C GLN A 381 -37.90 8.08 4.28
N LEU A 382 -36.90 7.93 3.42
CA LEU A 382 -37.02 8.16 1.99
C LEU A 382 -37.17 6.82 1.27
N GLY A 383 -38.08 6.77 0.31
CA GLY A 383 -38.21 5.64 -0.62
C GLY A 383 -37.17 5.71 -1.73
N LYS A 384 -37.57 5.25 -2.93
CA LYS A 384 -36.69 5.22 -4.09
C LYS A 384 -36.07 6.59 -4.34
N THR A 385 -34.75 6.62 -4.38
CA THR A 385 -33.96 7.85 -4.45
C THR A 385 -33.02 7.80 -5.64
N ARG A 386 -33.01 8.85 -6.46
CA ARG A 386 -32.04 9.12 -7.52
C ARG A 386 -31.44 10.51 -7.28
N ALA A 387 -30.16 10.53 -6.98
CA ALA A 387 -29.41 11.76 -6.72
C ALA A 387 -28.15 11.83 -7.57
N LEU A 388 -27.67 13.04 -7.80
CA LEU A 388 -26.37 13.31 -8.42
C LEU A 388 -25.61 14.28 -7.50
N ILE A 389 -24.46 13.86 -7.01
CA ILE A 389 -23.58 14.65 -6.16
C ILE A 389 -22.47 15.18 -7.03
N LYS A 390 -22.27 16.50 -7.09
CA LYS A 390 -21.17 17.14 -7.81
C LYS A 390 -20.34 17.93 -6.83
N ASN A 391 -19.05 17.64 -6.75
CA ASN A 391 -18.13 18.45 -5.96
C ASN A 391 -17.08 19.08 -6.87
N ASP A 392 -16.99 20.40 -6.86
CA ASP A 392 -15.92 21.15 -7.54
C ASP A 392 -15.33 22.10 -6.50
N ARG A 393 -14.06 21.92 -6.16
CA ARG A 393 -13.25 22.76 -5.28
C ARG A 393 -14.04 23.22 -4.06
N SER A 394 -14.43 22.28 -3.20
CA SER A 394 -15.17 22.56 -1.96
C SER A 394 -16.57 23.16 -2.12
N ARG A 395 -17.16 23.06 -3.32
CA ARG A 395 -18.58 23.37 -3.57
C ARG A 395 -19.28 22.10 -4.02
N MET A 396 -20.06 21.53 -3.11
CA MET A 396 -20.83 20.31 -3.31
C MET A 396 -22.29 20.64 -3.61
N VAL A 397 -22.82 20.07 -4.69
CA VAL A 397 -24.22 20.17 -5.09
C VAL A 397 -24.82 18.78 -5.06
N PHE A 398 -25.85 18.59 -4.25
CA PHE A 398 -26.69 17.40 -4.20
C PHE A 398 -27.94 17.68 -5.02
N GLU A 399 -27.98 17.19 -6.25
CA GLU A 399 -29.13 17.27 -7.13
C GLU A 399 -30.06 16.08 -6.86
N MET A 400 -31.21 16.34 -6.25
CA MET A 400 -32.27 15.38 -6.02
C MET A 400 -33.14 15.30 -7.28
N ARG A 401 -32.79 14.37 -8.17
CA ARG A 401 -33.51 14.19 -9.45
C ARG A 401 -34.90 13.60 -9.21
N GLU A 402 -35.00 12.64 -8.29
CA GLU A 402 -36.26 12.01 -7.88
C GLU A 402 -36.07 11.34 -6.52
N VAL A 403 -36.81 11.78 -5.50
CA VAL A 403 -36.82 11.18 -4.16
C VAL A 403 -38.27 10.88 -3.81
N GLN A 404 -38.62 9.61 -3.60
CA GLN A 404 -39.94 9.26 -3.07
C GLN A 404 -39.97 9.54 -1.57
N ALA A 405 -40.93 10.31 -1.11
CA ALA A 405 -41.10 10.61 0.31
C ALA A 405 -42.58 10.82 0.61
N TYR A 406 -43.07 10.18 1.68
CA TYR A 406 -44.41 10.46 2.23
C TYR A 406 -45.55 10.40 1.19
N ASP A 407 -45.59 9.33 0.38
CA ASP A 407 -46.54 9.10 -0.74
C ASP A 407 -46.41 10.07 -1.93
N GLY A 408 -45.52 11.05 -1.85
CA GLY A 408 -45.24 12.01 -2.91
C GLY A 408 -43.83 11.89 -3.47
N THR A 409 -43.41 12.93 -4.19
CA THR A 409 -42.05 13.05 -4.70
C THR A 409 -41.42 14.37 -4.30
N VAL A 410 -40.12 14.32 -4.01
CA VAL A 410 -39.27 15.46 -3.70
C VAL A 410 -38.19 15.55 -4.78
N SER A 411 -37.93 16.76 -5.25
CA SER A 411 -36.85 17.08 -6.19
C SER A 411 -36.24 18.43 -5.87
N GLY A 412 -35.07 18.71 -6.45
CA GLY A 412 -34.41 20.01 -6.29
C GLY A 412 -32.91 19.88 -6.09
N GLU A 413 -32.32 20.91 -5.50
CA GLU A 413 -30.89 20.96 -5.22
C GLU A 413 -30.61 21.44 -3.80
N PHE A 414 -29.58 20.86 -3.21
CA PHE A 414 -28.98 21.29 -1.95
C PHE A 414 -27.48 21.53 -2.20
N VAL A 415 -26.98 22.69 -1.78
CA VAL A 415 -25.62 23.15 -2.06
C VAL A 415 -24.91 23.40 -0.74
N MET A 416 -23.70 22.84 -0.58
CA MET A 416 -22.74 23.21 0.45
C MET A 416 -21.53 23.86 -0.22
N ASN A 417 -21.07 25.00 0.27
CA ASN A 417 -19.92 25.69 -0.27
C ASN A 417 -18.99 26.13 0.86
N ASN A 418 -17.72 25.72 0.79
CA ASN A 418 -16.67 26.06 1.75
C ASN A 418 -15.46 26.76 1.09
N ARG A 419 -15.64 27.40 -0.08
CA ARG A 419 -14.54 28.10 -0.79
C ARG A 419 -14.07 29.39 -0.10
N GLY A 420 -14.95 30.05 0.63
CA GLY A 420 -14.69 31.36 1.25
C GLY A 420 -15.41 31.51 2.60
N GLY A 421 -15.66 30.39 3.28
CA GLY A 421 -16.56 30.27 4.41
C GLY A 421 -17.74 29.36 4.10
N LEU A 422 -18.23 28.64 5.12
CA LEU A 422 -19.33 27.70 4.97
C LEU A 422 -20.64 28.43 4.69
N SER A 423 -21.26 28.07 3.58
CA SER A 423 -22.62 28.44 3.23
C SER A 423 -23.38 27.23 2.71
N VAL A 424 -24.67 27.20 3.03
CA VAL A 424 -25.60 26.19 2.56
C VAL A 424 -26.76 26.88 1.87
N GLY A 425 -27.28 26.30 0.81
CA GLY A 425 -28.44 26.84 0.13
C GLY A 425 -29.12 25.78 -0.71
N GLY A 426 -30.30 26.07 -1.17
CA GLY A 426 -31.00 25.10 -1.99
C GLY A 426 -32.40 25.51 -2.36
N LYS A 427 -32.93 24.75 -3.30
CA LYS A 427 -34.30 24.86 -3.75
C LYS A 427 -34.90 23.47 -3.79
N ILE A 428 -35.93 23.24 -2.99
CA ILE A 428 -36.59 21.94 -2.82
C ILE A 428 -38.04 22.08 -3.22
N PHE A 429 -38.51 21.14 -4.03
CA PHE A 429 -39.89 21.03 -4.46
C PHE A 429 -40.46 19.70 -3.96
N ALA A 430 -41.60 19.76 -3.30
CA ALA A 430 -42.37 18.59 -2.88
C ALA A 430 -43.69 18.59 -3.64
N LYS A 431 -44.06 17.44 -4.20
CA LYS A 431 -45.30 17.27 -4.95
C LYS A 431 -46.13 16.14 -4.38
N SER A 432 -47.40 16.44 -4.11
CA SER A 432 -48.43 15.50 -3.65
C SER A 432 -48.04 14.73 -2.38
N VAL A 433 -47.27 15.36 -1.49
CA VAL A 433 -46.78 14.76 -0.25
C VAL A 433 -47.90 14.71 0.79
N SER A 434 -48.00 13.57 1.50
CA SER A 434 -48.93 13.39 2.60
C SER A 434 -48.55 14.26 3.79
N VAL A 435 -49.32 15.32 4.01
CA VAL A 435 -49.11 16.29 5.11
C VAL A 435 -49.19 15.59 6.45
N GLN A 436 -50.10 14.62 6.60
CA GLN A 436 -50.25 13.85 7.83
C GLN A 436 -48.98 13.06 8.17
N LYS A 437 -48.40 12.36 7.19
CA LYS A 437 -47.23 11.51 7.45
C LYS A 437 -45.99 12.36 7.76
N VAL A 438 -45.81 13.48 7.06
CA VAL A 438 -44.72 14.43 7.36
C VAL A 438 -44.87 14.99 8.78
N LEU A 439 -46.05 15.47 9.15
CA LEU A 439 -46.28 16.08 10.46
C LEU A 439 -46.25 15.07 11.61
N ARG A 440 -46.65 13.82 11.37
CA ARG A 440 -46.50 12.74 12.33
C ARG A 440 -45.02 12.47 12.61
N ASP A 441 -44.21 12.33 11.56
CA ASP A 441 -42.79 12.02 11.74
C ASP A 441 -41.99 13.22 12.30
N ALA A 442 -42.36 14.45 11.92
CA ALA A 442 -41.65 15.67 12.34
C ALA A 442 -42.10 16.25 13.69
N MET A 443 -43.39 16.14 14.02
CA MET A 443 -44.01 16.85 15.16
C MET A 443 -45.01 15.99 15.96
N ASP A 444 -45.16 14.70 15.65
CA ASP A 444 -46.14 13.80 16.27
C ASP A 444 -47.61 14.29 16.15
N VAL A 445 -47.92 14.97 15.04
CA VAL A 445 -49.27 15.51 14.77
C VAL A 445 -50.01 14.63 13.75
N GLU A 446 -51.09 13.98 14.19
CA GLU A 446 -51.88 13.08 13.33
C GLU A 446 -53.17 13.69 12.77
N ARG A 447 -53.60 14.85 13.28
CA ARG A 447 -54.95 15.39 13.03
C ARG A 447 -55.11 16.13 11.71
N LEU A 448 -54.02 16.47 11.01
CA LEU A 448 -54.06 17.18 9.73
C LEU A 448 -53.86 16.18 8.59
N THR A 449 -54.86 16.02 7.74
CA THR A 449 -54.86 15.06 6.63
C THR A 449 -54.95 15.75 5.28
N GLY A 450 -54.31 15.18 4.27
CA GLY A 450 -54.35 15.66 2.89
C GLY A 450 -53.01 15.54 2.18
N ASN A 451 -53.01 15.82 0.88
CA ASN A 451 -51.80 15.90 0.06
C ASN A 451 -51.54 17.37 -0.29
N GLY A 452 -50.28 17.78 -0.22
CA GLY A 452 -49.87 19.15 -0.51
C GLY A 452 -48.64 19.22 -1.41
N ASP A 453 -48.52 20.34 -2.09
CA ASP A 453 -47.31 20.74 -2.81
C ASP A 453 -46.60 21.83 -2.01
N ALA A 454 -45.26 21.82 -2.00
CA ALA A 454 -44.46 22.83 -1.32
C ALA A 454 -43.22 23.19 -2.14
N GLU A 455 -42.83 24.46 -2.07
CA GLU A 455 -41.58 24.96 -2.61
C GLU A 455 -40.83 25.68 -1.49
N ILE A 456 -39.60 25.26 -1.24
CA ILE A 456 -38.74 25.82 -0.20
C ILE A 456 -37.46 26.30 -0.86
N SER A 457 -37.14 27.57 -0.67
CA SER A 457 -35.86 28.16 -1.07
C SER A 457 -35.19 28.72 0.17
N PHE A 458 -33.91 28.41 0.38
CA PHE A 458 -33.17 28.86 1.56
C PHE A 458 -31.72 29.15 1.21
N LEU A 459 -31.12 30.02 2.01
CA LEU A 459 -29.70 30.35 2.00
C LEU A 459 -29.28 30.63 3.44
N GLY A 460 -28.23 29.96 3.89
CA GLY A 460 -27.61 30.16 5.18
C GLY A 460 -26.09 30.29 5.01
N SER A 461 -25.46 31.06 5.89
CA SER A 461 -24.00 31.22 5.94
C SER A 461 -23.57 31.35 7.38
N GLY A 462 -22.52 30.63 7.76
CA GLY A 462 -22.03 30.60 9.14
C GLY A 462 -21.19 29.36 9.38
N SER A 463 -20.26 29.45 10.32
CA SER A 463 -19.38 28.34 10.70
C SER A 463 -19.92 27.52 11.87
N ASN A 464 -21.04 27.89 12.46
CA ASN A 464 -21.74 27.21 13.55
C ASN A 464 -23.26 27.49 13.44
N VAL A 465 -24.06 26.96 14.39
CA VAL A 465 -25.53 27.06 14.38
C VAL A 465 -26.05 28.17 15.32
N ASP A 466 -25.15 28.98 15.90
CA ASP A 466 -25.45 30.06 16.87
C ASP A 466 -25.65 31.43 16.20
#